data_AF-A0A931HDZ3-F1
#
_entry.id   AF-A0A931HDZ3-F1
#
_cell.length_a   1.000
_cell.length_b   1.000
_cell.length_c   1.000
_cell.angle_alpha   90.00
_cell.angle_beta   90.00
_cell.angle_gamma   90.00
#
_symmetry.space_group_name_H-M   'P 1'
#
loop_
_entity.id
_entity.type
_entity.pdbx_description
1 polymer ?
#
loop_
_entity_poly.entity_id
_entity_poly.type
_entity_poly.pdbx_seq_one_letter_code
_entity_poly.pdbx_strand_id
1 'polypeptide(L)' 'MDLNQLYANHQRALVNARRSEGPEDRQTYFDLVEYYAKRIGQYRHDAGLPRYHWK' A
#
# COMPACT_ATOMS: atom_id res chain seq x y z
N MET A 1 10.71 7.63 -3.17
CA MET A 1 9.29 7.94 -3.40
C MET A 1 8.84 8.92 -2.36
N ASP A 2 8.16 9.97 -2.78
CA ASP A 2 7.44 10.86 -1.86
C ASP A 2 6.14 10.20 -1.35
N LEU A 3 5.50 10.84 -0.38
CA LEU A 3 4.28 10.32 0.25
C LEU A 3 3.12 10.19 -0.75
N ASN A 4 3.00 11.09 -1.72
CA ASN A 4 1.94 11.02 -2.74
C ASN A 4 2.13 9.84 -3.68
N GLN A 5 3.38 9.56 -4.08
CA GLN A 5 3.73 8.38 -4.86
C GLN A 5 3.42 7.08 -4.10
N LEU A 6 3.70 7.05 -2.79
CA LEU A 6 3.34 5.89 -1.95
C LEU A 6 1.83 5.68 -1.90
N TYR A 7 1.03 6.74 -1.73
CA TYR A 7 -0.43 6.64 -1.76
C TYR A 7 -0.97 6.17 -3.11
N ALA A 8 -0.48 6.74 -4.21
CA ALA A 8 -0.91 6.38 -5.55
C ALA A 8 -0.63 4.89 -5.85
N ASN A 9 0.54 4.40 -5.43
CA ASN A 9 0.92 3.01 -5.64
C ASN A 9 0.15 2.05 -4.71
N HIS A 10 -0.12 2.45 -3.46
CA HIS A 10 -0.98 1.69 -2.56
C HIS A 10 -2.39 1.51 -3.14
N GLN A 11 -2.99 2.58 -3.67
CA GLN A 11 -4.30 2.50 -4.31
C GLN A 11 -4.30 1.60 -5.55
N ARG A 12 -3.26 1.68 -6.39
CA ARG A 12 -3.12 0.79 -7.55
C ARG A 12 -3.02 -0.68 -7.13
N ALA A 13 -2.23 -0.98 -6.10
CA ALA A 13 -2.10 -2.34 -5.58
C ALA A 13 -3.45 -2.87 -5.05
N LEU A 14 -4.24 -2.06 -4.34
CA LEU A 14 -5.58 -2.42 -3.88
C LEU A 14 -6.53 -2.73 -5.05
N VAL A 15 -6.54 -1.88 -6.08
CA VAL A 15 -7.38 -2.09 -7.27
C VAL A 15 -6.98 -3.36 -8.01
N ASN A 16 -5.68 -3.60 -8.16
CA ASN A 16 -5.18 -4.78 -8.85
C ASN A 16 -5.43 -6.06 -8.05
N ALA A 17 -5.22 -6.06 -6.73
CA ALA A 17 -5.56 -7.18 -5.85
C ALA A 17 -7.04 -7.57 -5.97
N ARG A 18 -7.93 -6.58 -6.10
CA ARG A 18 -9.37 -6.80 -6.29
C ARG A 18 -9.73 -7.32 -7.69
N ARG A 19 -8.96 -6.95 -8.72
CA ARG A 19 -9.18 -7.35 -10.11
C ARG A 19 -8.44 -8.63 -10.51
N SER A 20 -7.60 -9.17 -9.64
CA SER A 20 -6.83 -10.37 -9.90
C SER A 20 -7.75 -11.58 -9.92
N GLU A 21 -7.77 -12.30 -11.04
CA GLU A 21 -8.56 -13.53 -11.20
C GLU A 21 -7.78 -14.77 -10.74
N GLY A 22 -6.43 -14.70 -10.75
CA GLY A 22 -5.54 -15.77 -10.31
C GLY A 22 -5.08 -15.63 -8.85
N PRO A 23 -4.89 -16.75 -8.12
CA PRO A 23 -4.41 -16.72 -6.74
C PRO A 23 -2.98 -16.19 -6.60
N GLU A 24 -2.09 -16.43 -7.56
CA GLU A 24 -0.70 -15.95 -7.54
C GLU A 24 -0.60 -14.43 -7.73
N ASP A 25 -1.37 -13.88 -8.68
CA ASP A 25 -1.49 -12.43 -8.89
C ASP A 25 -2.06 -11.76 -7.65
N ARG A 26 -3.11 -12.37 -7.07
CA ARG A 26 -3.77 -11.85 -5.87
C ARG A 26 -2.78 -11.77 -4.69
N GLN A 27 -1.96 -12.80 -4.48
CA GLN A 27 -0.93 -12.80 -3.44
C GLN A 27 0.10 -11.71 -3.69
N THR A 28 0.61 -11.59 -4.93
CA THR A 28 1.58 -10.56 -5.31
C THR A 28 1.06 -9.15 -5.03
N TYR A 29 -0.20 -8.85 -5.36
CA TYR A 29 -0.76 -7.54 -5.07
C TYR A 29 -1.07 -7.33 -3.59
N PHE A 30 -1.43 -8.36 -2.83
CA PHE A 30 -1.55 -8.26 -1.36
C PHE A 30 -0.20 -7.87 -0.72
N ASP A 31 0.89 -8.51 -1.12
CA ASP A 31 2.22 -8.18 -0.62
C ASP A 31 2.60 -6.73 -0.95
N LEU A 32 2.23 -6.24 -2.14
CA LEU A 32 2.41 -4.84 -2.54
C LEU A 32 1.56 -3.87 -1.71
N VAL A 33 0.31 -4.24 -1.38
CA VAL A 33 -0.57 -3.45 -0.51
C VAL A 33 0.08 -3.28 0.87
N GLU A 34 0.54 -4.37 1.48
CA GLU A 34 1.22 -4.33 2.78
C GLU A 34 2.52 -3.53 2.73
N TYR A 35 3.33 -3.73 1.68
CA TYR A 35 4.57 -3.00 1.47
C TYR A 35 4.35 -1.48 1.46
N TYR A 36 3.41 -1.00 0.64
CA TYR A 36 3.14 0.44 0.57
C TYR A 36 2.52 0.98 1.87
N ALA A 37 1.63 0.24 2.52
CA ALA A 37 1.08 0.63 3.81
C ALA A 37 2.17 0.81 4.88
N LYS A 38 3.13 -0.11 4.94
CA LYS A 38 4.28 -0.04 5.87
C LYS A 38 5.12 1.21 5.60
N ARG A 39 5.41 1.50 4.33
CA ARG A 39 6.20 2.68 3.92
C ARG A 39 5.48 4.00 4.22
N ILE A 40 4.16 4.07 4.02
CA ILE A 40 3.34 5.23 4.40
C ILE A 40 3.36 5.41 5.92
N GLY A 41 3.22 4.32 6.68
CA GLY A 41 3.31 4.35 8.14
C GLY A 41 4.65 4.87 8.65
N GLN A 42 5.77 4.40 8.08
CA GLN A 42 7.11 4.88 8.40
C GLN A 42 7.28 6.37 8.10
N TYR A 43 6.91 6.79 6.89
CA TYR A 43 6.99 8.21 6.51
C TYR A 43 6.21 9.11 7.48
N ARG A 44 4.99 8.69 7.87
CA ARG A 44 4.16 9.45 8.79
C ARG A 44 4.72 9.46 10.20
N HIS A 45 5.24 8.33 10.68
CA HIS A 45 5.93 8.26 11.97
C HIS A 45 7.11 9.23 12.03
N ASP A 46 7.96 9.23 11.01
CA ASP A 46 9.14 10.09 10.95
C ASP A 46 8.77 11.58 10.84
N ALA A 47 7.60 11.88 10.29
CA ALA A 47 7.02 13.22 10.22
C ALA A 47 6.20 13.62 11.48
N GLY A 48 6.12 12.77 12.51
CA GLY A 48 5.29 13.01 13.70
C GLY A 48 3.78 13.00 13.43
N LEU A 49 3.35 12.44 12.29
CA LEU A 49 1.96 12.36 11.87
C LEU A 49 1.29 11.09 12.45
N PRO A 50 -0.05 11.12 12.65
CA PRO A 50 -0.80 9.95 13.11
C PRO A 50 -0.59 8.73 12.22
N ARG A 51 -0.57 7.54 12.83
CA ARG A 51 -0.35 6.26 12.15
C ARG A 51 -1.33 6.05 11.01
N TYR A 52 -0.84 5.53 9.89
CA TYR A 52 -1.70 5.17 8.77
C TYR A 52 -2.44 3.87 9.07
N HIS A 53 -3.76 3.93 9.07
CA HIS A 53 -4.65 2.79 9.13
C HIS A 53 -5.37 2.67 7.79
N TRP A 54 -5.23 1.52 7.14
CA TRP A 54 -6.00 1.14 5.97
C TRP A 54 -6.87 -0.05 6.40
N LYS A 55 -8.17 0.03 6.16
CA LYS A 55 -9.18 -0.95 6.57
C LYS A 55 -10.16 -1.14 5.42
#